data_AF-A0A9E2X361-F1
#
_entry.id   AF-A0A9E2X361-F1
#
_cell.length_a   1.000
_cell.length_b   1.000
_cell.length_c   1.000
_cell.angle_alpha   90.00
_cell.angle_beta   90.00
_cell.angle_gamma   90.00
#
_symmetry.space_group_name_H-M   'P 1'
#
loop_
_entity.id
_entity.type
_entity.pdbx_description
1 polymer ?
#
loop_
_entity_poly.entity_id
_entity_poly.type
_entity_poly.pdbx_seq_one_letter_code
_entity_poly.pdbx_strand_id
1 'polypeptide(L)'
;MKTFPLVSATGMLGSGFRADSLDKAVSLGARVIGCDAGSTDPGPGPLATGTCMFSAAAVKRDTEIMMTRAAKGGIRRIIGSSGTSGSDAGLAWMVDIVREIAREQDLDLKLAVIHSELSREIVRQHLCEGRARALPPSAPLSDADIDAATHIVGMMG
;
A
#
# COMPACT_ATOMS: atom_id res chain seq x y z
N MET A 1 -11.86 28.38 8.18
CA MET A 1 -10.91 27.25 8.10
C MET A 1 -10.80 26.83 6.62
N LYS A 2 -9.60 26.60 6.07
CA LYS A 2 -9.47 26.08 4.68
C LYS A 2 -9.69 24.56 4.71
N THR A 3 -10.53 24.05 3.81
CA THR A 3 -10.78 22.60 3.67
C THR A 3 -9.64 21.95 2.87
N PHE A 4 -9.39 20.66 3.13
CA PHE A 4 -8.43 19.85 2.37
C PHE A 4 -9.10 18.54 1.94
N PRO A 5 -9.90 18.55 0.85
CA PRO A 5 -10.66 17.38 0.43
C PRO A 5 -9.74 16.24 -0.04
N LEU A 6 -9.99 15.02 0.43
CA LEU A 6 -9.33 13.80 -0.05
C LEU A 6 -10.37 12.85 -0.64
N VAL A 7 -9.94 11.99 -1.57
CA VAL A 7 -10.76 10.88 -2.07
C VAL A 7 -9.99 9.58 -1.91
N SER A 8 -10.65 8.54 -1.40
CA SER A 8 -10.18 7.17 -1.49
C SER A 8 -10.70 6.56 -2.79
N ALA A 9 -9.81 6.18 -3.70
CA ALA A 9 -10.16 5.60 -4.99
C ALA A 9 -10.73 4.19 -4.83
N THR A 10 -10.14 3.39 -3.95
CA THR A 10 -10.57 2.05 -3.59
C THR A 10 -10.00 1.66 -2.22
N GLY A 11 -10.67 0.75 -1.53
CA GLY A 11 -10.17 0.11 -0.32
C GLY A 11 -9.21 -1.04 -0.60
N MET A 12 -9.07 -1.47 -1.85
CA MET A 12 -8.07 -2.46 -2.24
C MET A 12 -7.67 -2.30 -3.72
N LEU A 13 -6.44 -1.90 -3.97
CA LEU A 13 -5.94 -1.67 -5.32
C LEU A 13 -5.95 -2.96 -6.14
N GLY A 14 -6.58 -2.92 -7.32
CA GLY A 14 -6.82 -4.10 -8.16
C GLY A 14 -8.25 -4.65 -8.06
N SER A 15 -9.05 -4.20 -7.08
CA SER A 15 -10.48 -4.57 -7.01
C SER A 15 -11.34 -3.86 -8.06
N GLY A 16 -10.83 -2.79 -8.66
CA GLY A 16 -11.54 -1.97 -9.63
C GLY A 16 -12.40 -0.86 -9.00
N PHE A 17 -12.53 0.23 -9.74
CA PHE A 17 -13.46 1.32 -9.47
C PHE A 17 -13.84 2.04 -10.79
N ARG A 18 -14.86 2.91 -10.73
CA ARG A 18 -15.29 3.72 -11.88
C ARG A 18 -14.38 4.93 -12.05
N ALA A 19 -13.80 5.11 -13.23
CA ALA A 19 -12.97 6.28 -13.52
C ALA A 19 -13.73 7.61 -13.31
N ASP A 20 -15.00 7.65 -13.73
CA ASP A 20 -15.86 8.84 -13.58
C ASP A 20 -16.00 9.31 -12.11
N SER A 21 -15.87 8.39 -11.15
CA SER A 21 -15.90 8.74 -9.73
C SER A 21 -14.69 9.61 -9.34
N LEU A 22 -13.50 9.30 -9.87
CA LEU A 22 -12.32 10.13 -9.65
C LEU A 22 -12.42 11.44 -10.44
N ASP A 23 -12.92 11.41 -11.67
CA ASP A 23 -13.13 12.64 -12.45
C ASP A 23 -14.08 13.60 -11.71
N LYS A 24 -15.15 13.06 -11.10
CA LYS A 24 -16.05 13.84 -10.25
C LYS A 24 -15.34 14.37 -9.00
N ALA A 25 -14.56 13.54 -8.31
CA ALA A 25 -13.81 13.98 -7.13
C ALA A 25 -12.82 15.12 -7.45
N VAL A 26 -12.11 15.03 -8.57
CA VAL A 26 -11.24 16.10 -9.07
C VAL A 26 -12.05 17.37 -9.34
N SER A 27 -13.21 17.28 -9.99
CA SER A 27 -14.09 18.43 -10.24
C SER A 27 -14.63 19.09 -8.97
N LEU A 28 -14.77 18.32 -7.88
CA LEU A 28 -15.21 18.79 -6.57
C LEU A 28 -14.05 19.37 -5.74
N GLY A 29 -12.84 19.43 -6.30
CA GLY A 29 -11.68 20.04 -5.65
C GLY A 29 -10.88 19.10 -4.75
N ALA A 30 -10.88 17.78 -5.04
CA ALA A 30 -9.98 16.84 -4.38
C ALA A 30 -8.52 17.32 -4.45
N ARG A 31 -7.79 17.19 -3.34
CA ARG A 31 -6.40 17.63 -3.19
C ARG A 31 -5.43 16.46 -3.11
N VAL A 32 -5.95 15.28 -2.78
CA VAL A 32 -5.24 14.01 -2.70
C VAL A 32 -6.15 12.88 -3.17
N ILE A 33 -5.59 11.96 -3.95
CA ILE A 33 -6.19 10.66 -4.27
C ILE A 33 -5.41 9.59 -3.50
N GLY A 34 -6.06 8.94 -2.54
CA GLY A 34 -5.50 7.82 -1.79
C GLY A 34 -6.07 6.48 -2.29
N CYS A 35 -5.37 5.39 -2.05
CA CYS A 35 -5.96 4.06 -2.00
C CYS A 35 -5.20 3.21 -1.00
N ASP A 36 -5.86 2.18 -0.48
CA ASP A 36 -5.17 1.06 0.17
C ASP A 36 -4.90 -0.04 -0.87
N ALA A 37 -3.74 -0.67 -0.78
CA ALA A 37 -3.31 -1.81 -1.56
C ALA A 37 -2.94 -3.01 -0.66
N GLY A 38 -3.31 -2.95 0.63
CA GLY A 38 -3.21 -4.02 1.61
C GLY A 38 -4.54 -4.74 1.85
N SER A 39 -4.48 -5.95 2.41
CA SER A 39 -5.65 -6.62 3.01
C SER A 39 -5.24 -7.80 3.88
N THR A 40 -6.02 -8.06 4.94
CA THR A 40 -5.94 -9.28 5.75
C THR A 40 -6.89 -10.39 5.30
N ASP A 41 -7.88 -10.07 4.45
CA ASP A 41 -8.88 -11.01 3.93
C ASP A 41 -8.29 -12.25 3.22
N PRO A 42 -7.21 -12.15 2.41
CA PRO A 42 -6.55 -13.33 1.83
C PRO A 42 -5.83 -14.23 2.85
N GLY A 43 -5.79 -13.83 4.12
CA GLY A 43 -4.97 -14.47 5.14
C GLY A 43 -3.47 -14.20 4.95
N PRO A 44 -2.60 -15.01 5.59
CA PRO A 44 -1.15 -14.72 5.65
C PRO A 44 -0.40 -15.06 4.35
N GLY A 45 -1.05 -15.73 3.39
CA GLY A 45 -0.41 -16.23 2.16
C GLY A 45 0.40 -15.16 1.41
N PRO A 46 -0.22 -14.03 1.00
CA PRO A 46 0.47 -12.94 0.30
C PRO A 46 1.70 -12.38 1.02
N LEU A 47 1.67 -12.34 2.36
CA LEU A 47 2.84 -11.92 3.14
C LEU A 47 3.92 -12.99 3.12
N ALA A 48 3.54 -14.26 3.31
CA ALA A 48 4.49 -15.37 3.33
C ALA A 48 5.19 -15.62 1.98
N THR A 49 4.52 -15.33 0.85
CA THR A 49 5.05 -15.56 -0.50
C THR A 49 5.55 -14.29 -1.19
N GLY A 50 5.29 -13.11 -0.62
CA GLY A 50 5.61 -11.82 -1.27
C GLY A 50 4.83 -11.57 -2.55
N THR A 51 3.65 -12.19 -2.72
CA THR A 51 2.83 -12.08 -3.95
C THR A 51 1.55 -11.30 -3.71
N CYS A 52 1.17 -10.44 -4.65
CA CYS A 52 -0.12 -9.74 -4.61
C CYS A 52 -1.30 -10.72 -4.83
N MET A 53 -2.42 -10.45 -4.15
CA MET A 53 -3.68 -11.18 -4.35
C MET A 53 -4.29 -10.91 -5.73
N PHE A 54 -4.10 -9.71 -6.27
CA PHE A 54 -4.61 -9.31 -7.58
C PHE A 54 -3.55 -9.42 -8.67
N SER A 55 -4.01 -9.60 -9.92
CA SER A 55 -3.13 -9.64 -11.08
C SER A 55 -2.46 -8.28 -11.33
N ALA A 56 -1.26 -8.31 -11.92
CA ALA A 56 -0.56 -7.10 -12.34
C ALA A 56 -1.41 -6.22 -13.26
N ALA A 57 -2.19 -6.81 -14.17
CA ALA A 57 -3.08 -6.08 -15.06
C ALA A 57 -4.18 -5.31 -14.33
N ALA A 58 -4.79 -5.91 -13.29
CA ALA A 58 -5.83 -5.26 -12.50
C ALA A 58 -5.25 -4.10 -11.68
N VAL A 59 -4.13 -4.33 -10.99
CA VAL A 59 -3.42 -3.30 -10.22
C VAL A 59 -2.93 -2.17 -11.12
N LYS A 60 -2.35 -2.49 -12.28
CA LYS A 60 -1.87 -1.50 -13.27
C LYS A 60 -3.01 -0.63 -13.77
N ARG A 61 -4.16 -1.21 -14.14
CA ARG A 61 -5.35 -0.46 -14.58
C ARG A 61 -5.77 0.57 -13.53
N ASP A 62 -5.95 0.14 -12.28
CA ASP A 62 -6.41 1.02 -11.20
C ASP A 62 -5.39 2.13 -10.91
N THR A 63 -4.10 1.76 -10.87
CA THR A 63 -2.99 2.69 -10.67
C THR A 63 -2.91 3.72 -11.80
N GLU A 64 -3.05 3.28 -13.05
CA GLU A 64 -3.02 4.14 -14.23
C GLU A 64 -4.15 5.17 -14.20
N ILE A 65 -5.35 4.75 -13.80
CA ILE A 65 -6.47 5.66 -13.63
C ILE A 65 -6.13 6.72 -12.57
N MET A 66 -5.66 6.31 -11.39
CA MET A 66 -5.26 7.26 -10.34
C MET A 66 -4.15 8.21 -10.81
N MET A 67 -3.12 7.70 -11.49
CA MET A 67 -1.97 8.46 -11.96
C MET A 67 -2.36 9.52 -12.99
N THR A 68 -3.12 9.14 -14.01
CA THR A 68 -3.54 10.05 -15.09
C THR A 68 -4.49 11.14 -14.59
N ARG A 69 -5.42 10.83 -13.68
CA ARG A 69 -6.37 11.83 -13.16
C ARG A 69 -5.70 12.80 -12.20
N ALA A 70 -4.79 12.29 -11.35
CA ALA A 70 -4.03 13.15 -10.47
C ALA A 70 -3.11 14.10 -11.25
N ALA A 71 -2.47 13.62 -12.32
CA ALA A 71 -1.63 14.45 -13.18
C ALA A 71 -2.44 15.60 -13.81
N LYS A 72 -3.62 15.29 -14.37
CA LYS A 72 -4.53 16.30 -14.94
C LYS A 72 -4.98 17.35 -13.92
N GLY A 73 -5.23 16.94 -12.68
CA GLY A 73 -5.68 17.83 -11.61
C GLY A 73 -4.56 18.56 -10.84
N GLY A 74 -3.28 18.24 -11.10
CA GLY A 74 -2.17 18.71 -10.25
C GLY A 74 -2.25 18.20 -8.80
N ILE A 75 -2.80 17.00 -8.62
CA ILE A 75 -3.18 16.42 -7.32
C ILE A 75 -2.13 15.41 -6.85
N ARG A 76 -1.93 15.30 -5.53
CA ARG A 76 -1.04 14.30 -4.93
C ARG A 76 -1.72 12.92 -4.88
N ARG A 77 -0.91 11.86 -4.92
CA ARG A 77 -1.37 10.47 -4.82
C ARG A 77 -0.67 9.78 -3.67
N ILE A 78 -1.38 8.89 -2.99
CA ILE A 78 -0.82 8.02 -1.96
C ILE A 78 -1.38 6.62 -2.18
N ILE A 79 -0.50 5.63 -2.20
CA ILE A 79 -0.86 4.21 -2.18
C ILE A 79 -0.36 3.69 -0.82
N GLY A 80 -1.30 3.36 0.06
CA GLY A 80 -1.02 2.73 1.36
C GLY A 80 -0.91 1.22 1.21
N SER A 81 -0.03 0.58 1.97
CA SER A 81 0.42 -0.80 1.76
C SER A 81 0.86 -1.06 0.30
N SER A 82 1.52 -2.18 0.01
CA SER A 82 1.94 -2.49 -1.36
C SER A 82 1.97 -4.00 -1.59
N GLY A 83 1.44 -4.42 -2.74
CA GLY A 83 1.39 -5.83 -3.11
C GLY A 83 0.60 -6.69 -2.12
N THR A 84 -0.52 -6.19 -1.58
CA THR A 84 -1.39 -6.86 -0.57
C THR A 84 -0.80 -6.94 0.85
N SER A 85 0.50 -7.16 1.00
CA SER A 85 1.09 -7.46 2.31
C SER A 85 1.99 -6.38 2.89
N GLY A 86 2.43 -5.40 2.09
CA GLY A 86 3.36 -4.35 2.55
C GLY A 86 4.82 -4.80 2.69
N SER A 87 5.14 -6.03 2.28
CA SER A 87 6.53 -6.52 2.17
C SER A 87 7.35 -5.68 1.20
N ASP A 88 8.67 -5.72 1.36
CA ASP A 88 9.62 -5.05 0.46
C ASP A 88 9.50 -5.57 -0.98
N ALA A 89 9.22 -6.87 -1.15
CA ALA A 89 8.94 -7.47 -2.45
C ALA A 89 7.67 -6.89 -3.09
N GLY A 90 6.59 -6.77 -2.33
CA GLY A 90 5.34 -6.14 -2.78
C GLY A 90 5.52 -4.65 -3.10
N LEU A 91 6.33 -3.95 -2.34
CA LEU A 91 6.68 -2.54 -2.57
C LEU A 91 7.50 -2.36 -3.85
N ALA A 92 8.54 -3.16 -4.05
CA ALA A 92 9.34 -3.14 -5.27
C ALA A 92 8.47 -3.42 -6.52
N TRP A 93 7.60 -4.42 -6.44
CA TRP A 93 6.66 -4.76 -7.50
C TRP A 93 5.70 -3.61 -7.84
N MET A 94 5.15 -2.93 -6.82
CA MET A 94 4.31 -1.74 -7.04
C MET A 94 5.08 -0.58 -7.67
N VAL A 95 6.34 -0.36 -7.27
CA VAL A 95 7.20 0.68 -7.85
C VAL A 95 7.45 0.41 -9.34
N ASP A 96 7.65 -0.84 -9.73
CA ASP A 96 7.84 -1.21 -11.14
C ASP A 96 6.59 -0.91 -11.98
N ILE A 97 5.40 -1.25 -11.47
CA ILE A 97 4.12 -0.91 -12.12
C ILE A 97 3.97 0.61 -12.28
N VAL A 98 4.26 1.38 -11.22
CA VAL A 98 4.18 2.84 -11.24
C VAL A 98 5.15 3.43 -12.27
N ARG A 99 6.38 2.92 -12.35
CA ARG A 99 7.37 3.36 -13.34
C ARG A 99 6.98 2.98 -14.75
N GLU A 100 6.40 1.80 -14.95
CA GLU A 100 5.88 1.37 -16.24
C GLU A 100 4.79 2.32 -16.75
N ILE A 101 3.79 2.60 -15.91
CA ILE A 101 2.72 3.55 -16.25
C ILE A 101 3.28 4.94 -16.53
N ALA A 102 4.23 5.43 -15.72
CA ALA A 102 4.81 6.75 -15.93
C ALA A 102 5.48 6.88 -17.30
N ARG A 103 6.18 5.82 -17.76
CA ARG A 103 6.77 5.78 -19.10
C ARG A 103 5.72 5.71 -20.20
N GLU A 104 4.69 4.87 -20.03
CA GLU A 104 3.64 4.68 -21.05
C GLU A 104 2.76 5.92 -21.24
N GLN A 105 2.52 6.66 -20.15
CA GLN A 105 1.65 7.83 -20.13
C GLN A 105 2.42 9.16 -20.21
N ASP A 106 3.74 9.11 -20.45
CA ASP A 106 4.63 10.28 -20.50
C ASP A 106 4.44 11.24 -19.31
N LEU A 107 4.43 10.69 -18.09
CA LEU A 107 4.19 11.43 -16.85
C LEU A 107 5.50 11.76 -16.13
N ASP A 108 5.70 13.03 -15.80
CA ASP A 108 6.73 13.42 -14.83
C ASP A 108 6.34 12.95 -13.42
N LEU A 109 7.22 12.15 -12.81
CA LEU A 109 6.94 11.47 -11.55
C LEU A 109 8.00 11.81 -10.49
N LYS A 110 7.56 12.49 -9.44
CA LYS A 110 8.28 12.52 -8.16
C LYS A 110 7.75 11.42 -7.25
N LEU A 111 8.53 10.36 -7.10
CA LEU A 111 8.18 9.17 -6.31
C LEU A 111 8.96 9.14 -4.99
N ALA A 112 8.24 8.89 -3.89
CA ALA A 112 8.82 8.51 -2.62
C ALA A 112 8.39 7.07 -2.29
N VAL A 113 9.32 6.29 -1.74
CA VAL A 113 9.11 4.87 -1.39
C VAL A 113 9.36 4.74 0.11
N ILE A 114 8.40 4.17 0.84
CA ILE A 114 8.46 4.02 2.30
C ILE A 114 8.38 2.53 2.61
N HIS A 115 9.44 2.00 3.21
CA HIS A 115 9.54 0.60 3.60
C HIS A 115 8.85 0.37 4.94
N SER A 116 8.19 -0.79 5.06
CA SER A 116 7.50 -1.21 6.28
C SER A 116 8.06 -2.51 6.85
N GLU A 117 8.90 -3.22 6.11
CA GLU A 117 9.47 -4.48 6.55
C GLU A 117 10.50 -4.24 7.67
N LEU A 118 10.35 -4.98 8.76
CA LEU A 118 11.12 -4.85 9.98
C LEU A 118 12.08 -6.04 10.10
N SER A 119 13.30 -5.76 10.54
CA SER A 119 14.23 -6.83 10.89
C SER A 119 13.79 -7.52 12.18
N ARG A 120 14.12 -8.81 12.30
CA ARG A 120 13.84 -9.60 13.51
C ARG A 120 14.51 -8.99 14.73
N GLU A 121 15.69 -8.39 14.57
CA GLU A 121 16.44 -7.73 15.63
C GLU A 121 15.68 -6.54 16.21
N ILE A 122 15.07 -5.71 15.36
CA ILE A 122 14.25 -4.57 15.80
C ILE A 122 13.05 -5.07 16.64
N VAL A 123 12.38 -6.11 16.15
CA VAL A 123 11.20 -6.68 16.81
C VAL A 123 11.57 -7.33 18.14
N ARG A 124 12.69 -8.08 18.16
CA ARG A 124 13.23 -8.69 19.38
C ARG A 124 13.59 -7.64 20.42
N GLN A 125 14.27 -6.56 20.00
CA GLN A 125 14.58 -5.45 20.88
C GLN A 125 13.31 -4.83 21.48
N HIS A 126 12.28 -4.57 20.66
CA HIS A 126 11.01 -4.05 21.14
C HIS A 126 10.30 -5.01 22.10
N LEU A 127 10.38 -6.32 21.88
CA LEU A 127 9.82 -7.32 22.79
C LEU A 127 10.56 -7.32 24.13
N CYS A 128 11.90 -7.34 24.14
CA CYS A 128 12.71 -7.29 25.36
C CYS A 128 12.46 -6.03 26.19
N GLU A 129 12.22 -4.89 25.52
CA GLU A 129 11.92 -3.61 26.16
C GLU A 129 10.45 -3.45 26.59
N GLY A 130 9.60 -4.47 26.37
CA GLY A 130 8.17 -4.41 26.69
C GLY A 130 7.36 -3.46 25.79
N ARG A 131 7.93 -3.07 24.64
CA ARG A 131 7.30 -2.18 23.64
C ARG A 131 6.51 -2.96 22.57
N ALA A 132 6.77 -4.25 22.40
CA ALA A 132 5.96 -5.15 21.57
C ALA A 132 5.16 -6.10 22.46
N ARG A 133 3.91 -6.35 22.10
CA ARG A 133 3.02 -7.31 22.76
C ARG A 133 2.06 -7.92 21.76
N ALA A 134 1.62 -9.14 22.02
CA ALA A 134 0.59 -9.79 21.22
C ALA A 134 -0.72 -8.97 21.26
N LEU A 135 -1.40 -8.91 20.11
CA LEU A 135 -2.75 -8.38 20.04
C LEU A 135 -3.74 -9.46 20.53
N PRO A 136 -4.60 -9.19 21.51
CA PRO A 136 -5.60 -10.18 21.94
C PRO A 136 -6.51 -10.59 20.78
N PRO A 137 -6.91 -11.88 20.68
CA PRO A 137 -6.74 -12.95 21.66
C PRO A 137 -5.48 -13.81 21.47
N SER A 138 -4.49 -13.36 20.70
CA SER A 138 -3.29 -14.16 20.40
C SER A 138 -2.46 -14.47 21.66
N ALA A 139 -1.74 -15.61 21.62
CA ALA A 139 -0.78 -15.97 22.65
C ALA A 139 0.35 -14.93 22.76
N PRO A 140 1.00 -14.79 23.93
CA PRO A 140 2.15 -13.90 24.08
C PRO A 140 3.21 -14.13 23.01
N LEU A 141 3.72 -13.03 22.43
CA LEU A 141 4.79 -13.06 21.45
C LEU A 141 6.08 -13.56 22.10
N SER A 142 6.72 -14.56 21.49
CA SER A 142 8.01 -15.12 21.93
C SER A 142 9.11 -14.86 20.90
N ASP A 143 10.37 -15.03 21.31
CA ASP A 143 11.51 -14.98 20.39
C ASP A 143 11.41 -16.07 19.30
N ALA A 144 10.84 -17.24 19.64
CA ALA A 144 10.63 -18.32 18.69
C ALA A 144 9.64 -17.93 17.58
N ASP A 145 8.60 -17.14 17.89
CA ASP A 145 7.66 -16.62 16.88
C ASP A 145 8.36 -15.65 15.93
N ILE A 146 9.24 -14.79 16.47
CA ILE A 146 10.04 -13.84 15.68
C ILE A 146 10.99 -14.60 14.74
N ASP A 147 11.65 -15.64 15.24
CA ASP A 147 12.58 -16.46 14.46
C ASP A 147 11.88 -17.27 13.36
N ALA A 148 10.66 -17.74 13.64
CA ALA A 148 9.83 -18.48 12.69
C ALA A 148 9.19 -17.60 11.62
N ALA A 149 9.03 -16.30 11.85
CA ALA A 149 8.39 -15.39 10.91
C ALA A 149 9.21 -15.25 9.61
N THR A 150 8.59 -15.57 8.46
CA THR A 150 9.19 -15.36 7.14
C THR A 150 9.40 -13.87 6.85
N HIS A 151 8.39 -13.06 7.14
CA HIS A 151 8.38 -11.61 6.96
C HIS A 151 7.73 -10.97 8.18
N ILE A 152 8.23 -9.81 8.59
CA ILE A 152 7.60 -8.98 9.63
C ILE A 152 7.42 -7.59 9.05
N VAL A 153 6.18 -7.14 8.97
CA VAL A 153 5.83 -5.85 8.34
C VAL A 153 5.07 -4.97 9.32
N GLY A 154 5.35 -3.67 9.24
CA GLY A 154 4.53 -2.66 9.89
C GLY A 154 3.26 -2.44 9.08
N MET A 155 2.10 -2.43 9.76
CA MET A 155 0.85 -2.04 9.12
C MET A 155 0.88 -0.56 8.75
N MET A 156 0.71 -0.24 7.47
CA MET A 156 0.69 1.13 6.95
C MET A 156 -0.56 1.34 6.08
N GLY A 157 -1.41 2.28 6.45
CA GLY A 157 -2.67 2.60 5.76
C GLY A 157 -3.40 3.76 6.42
#